data_AF-A0A7Y5G1Z9-F1
#
_entry.id   AF-A0A7Y5G1Z9-F1
#
_cell.length_a   1.000
_cell.length_b   1.000
_cell.length_c   1.000
_cell.angle_alpha   90.00
_cell.angle_beta   90.00
_cell.angle_gamma   90.00
#
_symmetry.space_group_name_H-M   'P 1'
#
loop_
_entity.id
_entity.type
_entity.pdbx_description
1 polymer ?
#
loop_
_entity_poly.entity_id
_entity_poly.type
_entity_poly.pdbx_seq_one_letter_code
_entity_poly.pdbx_strand_id
1 'polypeptide(L)'
;MARKEATLSNVEAAQNSAVINPYALAELIAGRKIPWKEIPDTPRVLEDILQTPYEELFDPKYEGPLYIGLRLNEQLQIEPVRSPLLDIEVRIDINDLESPPDLDVLNLKTLADLGPRFNTEDIGSIPVKRAEIAGQRYVKLLLRLPERERWQRLARIFNKGLVESIAFDPKTFGQSKDWTPPNGTWSDPGRFFNEAAEFFDPIQGAVANCYYIAALSAVAWAMPYRITHLTRAIGQTQQQFTNMIRFYKPDSNGQLDKEIEVTDSVPLSTSSGGFIYCRSSETGEIWPAVYEKAYAKLKTGISGDHPDITATGWGDCVWATAQLTGGKRFYYGTPSYSADELWNLVRANSLSYRTFNPMTAWTYSSGEASEKKVVYSDANVVASHCYTVLGWAYRNDRKYIILRNPWGNTEATVQTLNSSVWLYDISWWRPINLTVIDGTFAIEASAFKTYFAG
;
A
#
# COMPACT_ATOMS: atom_id res chain seq x y z
N MET A 1 -36.86 -5.96 -26.50
CA MET A 1 -36.01 -6.42 -25.38
C MET A 1 -35.42 -5.18 -24.72
N ALA A 2 -35.92 -4.84 -23.53
CA ALA A 2 -35.54 -3.63 -22.81
C ALA A 2 -34.07 -3.73 -22.35
N ARG A 3 -33.29 -2.66 -22.61
CA ARG A 3 -32.00 -2.43 -21.94
C ARG A 3 -32.31 -2.35 -20.44
N LYS A 4 -31.83 -3.33 -19.66
CA LYS A 4 -31.72 -3.17 -18.20
C LYS A 4 -30.94 -1.88 -17.95
N GLU A 5 -31.52 -0.98 -17.17
CA GLU A 5 -30.83 0.18 -16.62
C GLU A 5 -29.57 -0.30 -15.89
N ALA A 6 -28.42 -0.18 -16.53
CA ALA A 6 -27.15 -0.23 -15.83
C ALA A 6 -27.01 1.13 -15.15
N THR A 7 -27.18 1.23 -13.82
CA THR A 7 -26.61 2.30 -12.94
C THR A 7 -27.31 2.37 -11.57
N LEU A 8 -27.12 1.35 -10.71
CA LEU A 8 -27.15 1.61 -9.28
C LEU A 8 -25.72 1.42 -8.77
N SER A 9 -25.03 2.55 -8.60
CA SER A 9 -23.81 2.62 -7.81
C SER A 9 -24.14 2.11 -6.40
N ASN A 10 -23.43 1.09 -5.93
CA ASN A 10 -23.67 0.56 -4.59
C ASN A 10 -22.65 1.13 -3.61
N VAL A 11 -22.95 2.29 -3.01
CA VAL A 11 -22.08 2.93 -2.01
C VAL A 11 -21.80 1.99 -0.81
N GLU A 12 -22.66 0.99 -0.55
CA GLU A 12 -22.42 -0.02 0.49
C GLU A 12 -21.24 -0.94 0.18
N ALA A 13 -20.81 -1.04 -1.08
CA ALA A 13 -19.61 -1.78 -1.47
C ALA A 13 -18.31 -1.00 -1.19
N ALA A 14 -18.39 0.28 -0.82
CA ALA A 14 -17.21 1.07 -0.50
C ALA A 14 -16.45 0.45 0.68
N GLN A 15 -15.13 0.31 0.52
CA GLN A 15 -14.25 -0.25 1.54
C GLN A 15 -13.01 0.61 1.65
N ASN A 16 -12.60 0.90 2.89
CA ASN A 16 -11.31 1.50 3.14
C ASN A 16 -10.21 0.44 3.04
N SER A 17 -9.10 0.80 2.43
CA SER A 17 -7.92 -0.03 2.26
C SER A 17 -6.72 0.64 2.91
N ALA A 18 -5.81 -0.17 3.42
CA ALA A 18 -4.64 0.30 4.14
C ALA A 18 -3.59 -0.81 4.24
N VAL A 19 -2.45 -0.60 3.60
CA VAL A 19 -1.26 -1.45 3.72
C VAL A 19 -0.02 -0.62 3.36
N ILE A 20 1.07 -0.78 4.10
CA ILE A 20 2.34 -0.06 3.88
C ILE A 20 3.14 -0.74 2.75
N ASN A 21 3.86 0.05 1.94
CA ASN A 21 4.79 -0.50 0.96
C ASN A 21 5.97 -1.22 1.67
N PRO A 22 6.13 -2.55 1.52
CA PRO A 22 7.19 -3.31 2.20
C PRO A 22 8.59 -2.87 1.81
N TYR A 23 8.78 -2.43 0.57
CA TYR A 23 10.07 -1.99 0.05
C TYR A 23 10.50 -0.67 0.69
N ALA A 24 9.61 0.32 0.74
CA ALA A 24 9.87 1.60 1.40
C ALA A 24 10.05 1.43 2.91
N LEU A 25 9.25 0.56 3.54
CA LEU A 25 9.39 0.25 4.96
C LEU A 25 10.75 -0.40 5.28
N ALA A 26 11.18 -1.35 4.46
CA ALA A 26 12.47 -2.00 4.63
C ALA A 26 13.65 -1.04 4.41
N GLU A 27 13.57 -0.12 3.44
CA GLU A 27 14.56 0.95 3.26
C GLU A 27 14.63 1.90 4.48
N LEU A 28 13.47 2.25 5.04
CA LEU A 28 13.38 3.09 6.23
C LEU A 28 14.01 2.42 7.46
N ILE A 29 13.71 1.13 7.67
CA ILE A 29 14.33 0.31 8.74
C ILE A 29 15.84 0.18 8.54
N ALA A 30 16.27 -0.09 7.31
CA ALA A 30 17.69 -0.26 6.98
C ALA A 30 18.47 1.07 7.02
N GLY A 31 17.78 2.22 7.04
CA GLY A 31 18.37 3.55 7.00
C GLY A 31 19.13 3.85 5.70
N ARG A 32 18.82 3.13 4.62
CA ARG A 32 19.48 3.26 3.31
C ARG A 32 18.56 2.81 2.18
N LYS A 33 18.81 3.31 0.97
CA LYS A 33 18.18 2.78 -0.24
C LYS A 33 18.64 1.34 -0.50
N ILE A 34 17.73 0.52 -1.00
CA ILE A 34 18.00 -0.88 -1.34
C ILE A 34 17.75 -1.06 -2.84
N PRO A 35 18.71 -1.58 -3.61
CA PRO A 35 18.56 -1.77 -5.05
C PRO A 35 17.69 -3.01 -5.34
N TRP A 36 16.38 -2.93 -5.06
CA TRP A 36 15.45 -4.07 -5.12
C TRP A 36 15.44 -4.82 -6.46
N LYS A 37 15.72 -4.12 -7.57
CA LYS A 37 15.80 -4.74 -8.90
C LYS A 37 17.05 -5.60 -9.12
N GLU A 38 18.08 -5.42 -8.30
CA GLU A 38 19.35 -6.14 -8.36
C GLU A 38 19.41 -7.29 -7.34
N ILE A 39 18.42 -7.40 -6.45
CA ILE A 39 18.37 -8.43 -5.41
C ILE A 39 17.82 -9.74 -6.01
N PRO A 40 18.58 -10.85 -5.98
CA PRO A 40 18.12 -12.13 -6.52
C PRO A 40 16.95 -12.76 -5.75
N ASP A 41 16.96 -12.63 -4.42
CA ASP A 41 15.93 -13.18 -3.52
C ASP A 41 15.35 -12.07 -2.65
N THR A 42 14.53 -11.25 -3.28
CA THR A 42 13.82 -10.14 -2.64
C THR A 42 12.90 -10.60 -1.49
N PRO A 43 12.12 -11.69 -1.61
CA PRO A 43 11.36 -12.24 -0.49
C PRO A 43 12.21 -12.47 0.76
N ARG A 44 13.37 -13.12 0.61
CA ARG A 44 14.25 -13.40 1.74
C ARG A 44 14.75 -12.15 2.45
N VAL A 45 15.15 -11.12 1.69
CA VAL A 45 15.60 -9.84 2.26
C VAL A 45 14.47 -9.14 3.02
N LEU A 46 13.24 -9.18 2.49
CA LEU A 46 12.07 -8.64 3.18
C LEU A 46 11.78 -9.40 4.48
N GLU A 47 11.87 -10.74 4.48
CA GLU A 47 11.71 -11.54 5.70
C GLU A 47 12.72 -11.16 6.78
N ASP A 48 13.98 -11.02 6.39
CA ASP A 48 15.08 -10.72 7.31
C ASP A 48 14.94 -9.29 7.89
N ILE A 49 14.55 -8.30 7.09
CA ILE A 49 14.39 -6.92 7.57
C ILE A 49 13.09 -6.74 8.37
N LEU A 50 11.96 -7.27 7.87
CA LEU A 50 10.64 -7.08 8.47
C LEU A 50 10.34 -8.12 9.57
N GLN A 51 11.24 -9.07 9.81
CA GLN A 51 11.13 -10.11 10.84
C GLN A 51 9.79 -10.87 10.76
N THR A 52 9.28 -11.07 9.55
CA THR A 52 7.98 -11.69 9.27
C THR A 52 8.09 -12.54 8.01
N PRO A 53 7.62 -13.80 8.01
CA PRO A 53 7.61 -14.64 6.81
C PRO A 53 6.92 -13.94 5.62
N TYR A 54 7.45 -14.11 4.42
CA TYR A 54 6.98 -13.40 3.24
C TYR A 54 5.50 -13.68 2.96
N GLU A 55 5.10 -14.94 3.14
CA GLU A 55 3.72 -15.41 3.00
C GLU A 55 2.71 -14.77 3.97
N GLU A 56 3.19 -14.15 5.05
CA GLU A 56 2.37 -13.48 6.06
C GLU A 56 2.32 -11.96 5.89
N LEU A 57 3.14 -11.38 5.01
CA LEU A 57 3.23 -9.93 4.85
C LEU A 57 1.96 -9.31 4.27
N PHE A 58 1.24 -10.05 3.43
CA PHE A 58 0.21 -9.52 2.53
C PHE A 58 -1.22 -9.77 2.98
N ASP A 59 -1.46 -10.18 4.23
CA ASP A 59 -2.80 -10.33 4.79
C ASP A 59 -2.83 -9.86 6.27
N PRO A 60 -3.71 -8.91 6.64
CA PRO A 60 -3.76 -8.38 8.01
C PRO A 60 -4.13 -9.41 9.06
N LYS A 61 -4.68 -10.58 8.70
CA LYS A 61 -4.98 -11.66 9.66
C LYS A 61 -3.73 -12.19 10.37
N TYR A 62 -2.55 -11.97 9.78
CA TYR A 62 -1.27 -12.32 10.41
C TYR A 62 -0.73 -11.22 11.32
N GLU A 63 -1.38 -10.05 11.36
CA GLU A 63 -0.97 -8.87 12.13
C GLU A 63 0.49 -8.50 11.85
N GLY A 64 0.85 -8.57 10.57
CA GLY A 64 2.19 -8.30 10.07
C GLY A 64 2.55 -6.80 10.07
N PRO A 65 3.84 -6.49 9.83
CA PRO A 65 4.37 -5.13 9.95
C PRO A 65 3.82 -4.15 8.91
N LEU A 66 3.22 -4.64 7.82
CA LEU A 66 2.60 -3.78 6.80
C LEU A 66 1.27 -3.19 7.26
N TYR A 67 0.72 -3.67 8.38
CA TYR A 67 -0.56 -3.27 8.93
C TYR A 67 -0.43 -2.62 10.32
N ILE A 68 0.75 -2.09 10.68
CA ILE A 68 0.94 -1.38 11.95
C ILE A 68 0.00 -0.17 12.02
N GLY A 69 -0.69 -0.01 13.15
CA GLY A 69 -1.72 1.03 13.34
C GLY A 69 -3.10 0.62 12.81
N LEU A 70 -3.27 -0.64 12.41
CA LEU A 70 -4.51 -1.19 11.88
C LEU A 70 -4.85 -2.51 12.57
N ARG A 71 -6.14 -2.84 12.60
CA ARG A 71 -6.65 -4.12 13.10
C ARG A 71 -7.71 -4.67 12.17
N LEU A 72 -7.71 -5.99 11.97
CA LEU A 72 -8.83 -6.71 11.37
C LEU A 72 -9.86 -7.02 12.46
N ASN A 73 -11.07 -6.45 12.35
CA ASN A 73 -12.14 -6.66 13.32
C ASN A 73 -12.89 -7.99 13.08
N GLU A 74 -13.85 -8.30 13.95
CA GLU A 74 -14.65 -9.54 13.89
C GLU A 74 -15.48 -9.67 12.60
N GLN A 75 -15.77 -8.54 11.94
CA GLN A 75 -16.49 -8.47 10.66
C GLN A 75 -15.53 -8.59 9.46
N LEU A 76 -14.25 -8.92 9.70
CA LEU A 76 -13.19 -9.00 8.69
C LEU A 76 -13.00 -7.69 7.92
N GLN A 77 -13.12 -6.55 8.61
CA GLN A 77 -12.84 -5.22 8.07
C GLN A 77 -11.63 -4.61 8.78
N ILE A 78 -10.81 -3.85 8.05
CA ILE A 78 -9.71 -3.10 8.65
C ILE A 78 -10.23 -1.80 9.26
N GLU A 79 -9.84 -1.55 10.52
CA GLU A 79 -10.03 -0.28 11.21
C GLU A 79 -8.71 0.28 11.78
N PRO A 80 -8.55 1.61 11.84
CA PRO A 80 -7.37 2.22 12.43
C PRO A 80 -7.40 2.11 13.95
N VAL A 81 -6.28 1.70 14.54
CA VAL A 81 -6.09 1.58 15.98
C VAL A 81 -4.73 2.12 16.37
N ARG A 82 -4.59 2.61 17.60
CA ARG A 82 -3.26 2.95 18.10
C ARG A 82 -2.42 1.67 18.22
N SER A 83 -1.22 1.69 17.64
CA SER A 83 -0.32 0.55 17.66
C SER A 83 0.11 0.16 19.09
N PRO A 84 0.02 -1.12 19.49
CA PRO A 84 0.55 -1.60 20.77
C PRO A 84 2.06 -1.39 20.91
N LEU A 85 2.81 -1.36 19.80
CA LEU A 85 4.26 -1.17 19.78
C LEU A 85 4.70 0.18 20.41
N LEU A 86 3.80 1.16 20.48
CA LEU A 86 4.08 2.46 21.11
C LEU A 86 4.16 2.38 22.64
N ASP A 87 3.65 1.31 23.25
CA ASP A 87 3.60 1.12 24.71
C ASP A 87 4.59 0.05 25.22
N ILE A 88 5.33 -0.59 24.31
CA ILE A 88 6.23 -1.69 24.66
C ILE A 88 7.59 -1.16 25.05
N GLU A 89 7.96 -1.38 26.31
CA GLU A 89 9.35 -1.26 26.75
C GLU A 89 10.15 -2.45 26.21
N VAL A 90 11.10 -2.16 25.32
CA VAL A 90 11.98 -3.17 24.72
C VAL A 90 12.96 -3.65 25.78
N ARG A 91 12.94 -4.96 26.06
CA ARG A 91 14.00 -5.59 26.85
C ARG A 91 15.19 -5.85 25.96
N ILE A 92 16.28 -5.12 26.21
CA ILE A 92 17.59 -5.38 25.58
C ILE A 92 18.28 -6.42 26.46
N ASP A 93 18.14 -7.70 26.11
CA ASP A 93 18.98 -8.72 26.72
C ASP A 93 20.40 -8.55 26.18
N ILE A 94 21.40 -8.67 27.06
CA ILE A 94 22.74 -8.07 26.88
C ILE A 94 23.57 -8.72 25.74
N ASN A 95 23.13 -9.81 25.12
CA ASN A 95 23.84 -10.47 24.01
C ASN A 95 22.87 -11.18 23.06
N ASP A 96 22.58 -10.60 21.89
CA ASP A 96 21.80 -11.25 20.82
C ASP A 96 22.56 -12.39 20.08
N LEU A 97 23.84 -12.62 20.42
CA LEU A 97 24.70 -13.68 19.88
C LEU A 97 24.78 -14.93 20.76
N GLU A 98 24.25 -14.88 21.98
CA GLU A 98 24.19 -16.05 22.86
C GLU A 98 22.76 -16.61 22.84
N SER A 99 22.66 -17.94 22.97
CA SER A 99 21.36 -18.57 23.25
C SER A 99 20.72 -17.81 24.42
N PRO A 100 19.41 -17.48 24.37
CA PRO A 100 18.78 -16.77 25.48
C PRO A 100 19.16 -17.48 26.78
N PRO A 101 19.62 -16.75 27.81
CA PRO A 101 20.27 -17.33 28.99
C PRO A 101 19.44 -18.39 29.75
N ASP A 102 18.16 -18.51 29.40
CA ASP A 102 17.18 -19.37 30.05
C ASP A 102 16.89 -20.70 29.31
N LEU A 103 17.55 -21.01 28.19
CA LEU A 103 17.35 -22.28 27.47
C LEU A 103 18.62 -23.13 27.37
N ASP A 104 18.74 -24.13 28.24
CA ASP A 104 19.76 -25.16 28.13
C ASP A 104 19.40 -26.17 27.04
N VAL A 105 19.79 -25.86 25.81
CA VAL A 105 19.57 -26.69 24.61
C VAL A 105 20.16 -28.10 24.72
N LEU A 106 21.15 -28.32 25.60
CA LEU A 106 21.76 -29.64 25.81
C LEU A 106 20.92 -30.56 26.70
N ASN A 107 19.96 -30.00 27.46
CA ASN A 107 19.15 -30.73 28.44
C ASN A 107 17.65 -30.82 28.08
N LEU A 108 17.27 -30.49 26.85
CA LEU A 108 15.89 -30.65 26.36
C LEU A 108 15.55 -32.15 26.19
N LYS A 109 14.64 -32.66 27.02
CA LYS A 109 14.17 -34.06 27.00
C LYS A 109 12.76 -34.19 26.44
N THR A 110 11.92 -33.17 26.65
CA THR A 110 10.53 -33.12 26.21
C THR A 110 10.23 -31.76 25.57
N LEU A 111 9.16 -31.67 24.79
CA LEU A 111 8.71 -30.38 24.24
C LEU A 111 8.37 -29.38 25.34
N ALA A 112 7.89 -29.84 26.51
CA ALA A 112 7.57 -28.98 27.64
C ALA A 112 8.78 -28.21 28.19
N ASP A 113 10.00 -28.73 27.98
CA ASP A 113 11.24 -28.06 28.41
C ASP A 113 11.51 -26.76 27.60
N LEU A 114 10.82 -26.56 26.48
CA LEU A 114 10.82 -25.30 25.74
C LEU A 114 9.94 -24.21 26.40
N GLY A 115 9.15 -24.56 27.43
CA GLY A 115 8.22 -23.69 28.13
C GLY A 115 8.79 -22.32 28.50
N PRO A 116 9.95 -22.27 29.20
CA PRO A 116 10.61 -21.01 29.57
C PRO A 116 10.95 -20.13 28.37
N ARG A 117 11.38 -20.70 27.23
CA ARG A 117 11.73 -19.95 26.02
C ARG A 117 10.56 -19.17 25.43
N PHE A 118 9.36 -19.73 25.53
CA PHE A 118 8.13 -19.15 25.00
C PHE A 118 7.23 -18.57 26.11
N ASN A 119 7.71 -18.53 27.35
CA ASN A 119 6.96 -18.05 28.51
C ASN A 119 5.55 -18.68 28.61
N THR A 120 5.47 -20.00 28.39
CA THR A 120 4.23 -20.78 28.50
C THR A 120 4.49 -22.10 29.22
N GLU A 121 3.53 -22.53 30.04
CA GLU A 121 3.56 -23.86 30.68
C GLU A 121 3.02 -24.96 29.75
N ASP A 122 2.22 -24.60 28.75
CA ASP A 122 1.65 -25.51 27.76
C ASP A 122 2.27 -25.26 26.38
N ILE A 123 3.42 -25.88 26.12
CA ILE A 123 4.07 -25.83 24.80
C ILE A 123 3.22 -26.47 23.71
N GLY A 124 2.40 -27.47 24.05
CA GLY A 124 1.52 -28.14 23.09
C GLY A 124 0.43 -27.23 22.53
N SER A 125 0.06 -26.18 23.28
CA SER A 125 -0.89 -25.16 22.83
C SER A 125 -0.32 -24.17 21.79
N ILE A 126 1.00 -24.11 21.61
CA ILE A 126 1.61 -23.16 20.66
C ILE A 126 1.21 -23.57 19.23
N PRO A 127 0.56 -22.68 18.45
CA PRO A 127 0.17 -23.01 17.09
C PRO A 127 1.37 -23.34 16.20
N VAL A 128 1.33 -24.51 15.57
CA VAL A 128 2.27 -24.90 14.52
C VAL A 128 1.87 -24.21 13.22
N LYS A 129 2.75 -23.36 12.67
CA LYS A 129 2.56 -22.69 11.39
C LYS A 129 2.90 -23.61 10.22
N ARG A 130 4.05 -24.27 10.30
CA ARG A 130 4.52 -25.22 9.29
C ARG A 130 5.17 -26.41 9.98
N ALA A 131 4.88 -27.59 9.47
CA ALA A 131 5.57 -28.81 9.83
C ALA A 131 6.17 -29.42 8.57
N GLU A 132 7.47 -29.72 8.61
CA GLU A 132 8.15 -30.45 7.56
C GLU A 132 8.76 -31.71 8.14
N ILE A 133 8.45 -32.86 7.54
CA ILE A 133 9.12 -34.12 7.89
C ILE A 133 10.45 -34.16 7.12
N ALA A 134 11.54 -33.94 7.83
CA ALA A 134 12.89 -33.99 7.28
C ALA A 134 13.44 -35.42 7.39
N GLY A 135 13.36 -36.18 6.30
CA GLY A 135 13.79 -37.59 6.25
C GLY A 135 12.82 -38.53 6.97
N GLN A 136 13.32 -39.61 7.57
CA GLN A 136 12.46 -40.63 8.22
C GLN A 136 12.22 -40.40 9.72
N ARG A 137 12.91 -39.44 10.35
CA ARG A 137 12.95 -39.34 11.83
C ARG A 137 12.81 -37.93 12.40
N TYR A 138 12.92 -36.89 11.58
CA TYR A 138 12.92 -35.52 12.07
C TYR A 138 11.67 -34.77 11.63
N VAL A 139 11.16 -33.93 12.52
CA VAL A 139 10.11 -32.97 12.21
C VAL A 139 10.67 -31.58 12.50
N LYS A 140 10.65 -30.71 11.49
CA LYS A 140 10.96 -29.29 11.63
C LYS A 140 9.64 -28.55 11.79
N LEU A 141 9.46 -27.92 12.94
CA LEU A 141 8.28 -27.11 13.25
C LEU A 141 8.63 -25.62 13.19
N LEU A 142 7.87 -24.86 12.43
CA LEU A 142 7.81 -23.42 12.53
C LEU A 142 6.60 -23.07 13.40
N LEU A 143 6.83 -22.41 14.53
CA LEU A 143 5.79 -22.08 15.51
C LEU A 143 5.35 -20.62 15.40
N ARG A 144 4.08 -20.34 15.71
CA ARG A 144 3.62 -18.97 15.95
C ARG A 144 4.02 -18.57 17.36
N LEU A 145 4.92 -17.59 17.48
CA LEU A 145 5.29 -17.05 18.79
C LEU A 145 4.03 -16.58 19.54
N PRO A 146 3.94 -16.81 20.87
CA PRO A 146 2.89 -16.20 21.66
C PRO A 146 2.94 -14.68 21.54
N GLU A 147 1.81 -14.04 21.82
CA GLU A 147 1.58 -12.64 21.47
C GLU A 147 2.64 -11.70 22.07
N ARG A 148 2.98 -11.88 23.34
CA ARG A 148 3.97 -11.07 24.06
C ARG A 148 5.35 -11.14 23.39
N GLU A 149 5.83 -12.34 23.08
CA GLU A 149 7.14 -12.59 22.48
C GLU A 149 7.17 -12.08 21.04
N ARG A 150 6.06 -12.22 20.31
CA ARG A 150 5.92 -11.66 18.96
C ARG A 150 6.06 -10.14 18.99
N TRP A 151 5.35 -9.46 19.89
CA TRP A 151 5.42 -8.02 20.00
C TRP A 151 6.77 -7.52 20.52
N GLN A 152 7.41 -8.20 21.47
CA GLN A 152 8.78 -7.90 21.91
C GLN A 152 9.78 -8.04 20.75
N ARG A 153 9.66 -9.10 19.94
CA ARG A 153 10.49 -9.26 18.73
C ARG A 153 10.29 -8.12 17.75
N LEU A 154 9.04 -7.75 17.46
CA LEU A 154 8.73 -6.65 16.56
C LEU A 154 9.23 -5.31 17.11
N ALA A 155 9.08 -5.04 18.40
CA ALA A 155 9.49 -3.77 19.03
C ALA A 155 11.00 -3.52 18.97
N ARG A 156 11.84 -4.57 18.82
CA ARG A 156 13.29 -4.43 18.57
C ARG A 156 13.61 -3.74 17.24
N ILE A 157 12.76 -3.96 16.23
CA ILE A 157 12.92 -3.36 14.88
C ILE A 157 12.03 -2.12 14.75
N PHE A 158 10.76 -2.25 15.14
CA PHE A 158 9.74 -1.23 15.11
C PHE A 158 9.72 -0.44 16.42
N ASN A 159 10.80 0.30 16.66
CA ASN A 159 10.88 1.21 17.81
C ASN A 159 9.81 2.31 17.73
N LYS A 160 9.58 2.99 18.85
CA LYS A 160 8.56 4.04 18.98
C LYS A 160 8.65 5.11 17.88
N GLY A 161 9.85 5.62 17.59
CA GLY A 161 10.05 6.65 16.58
C GLY A 161 9.68 6.16 15.18
N LEU A 162 10.06 4.94 14.81
CA LEU A 162 9.67 4.35 13.53
C LEU A 162 8.15 4.16 13.42
N VAL A 163 7.51 3.68 14.49
CA VAL A 163 6.04 3.49 14.51
C VAL A 163 5.32 4.84 14.36
N GLU A 164 5.78 5.89 15.04
CA GLU A 164 5.27 7.27 14.90
C GLU A 164 5.47 7.84 13.49
N SER A 165 6.48 7.39 12.74
CA SER A 165 6.72 7.81 11.35
C SER A 165 5.81 7.12 10.34
N ILE A 166 5.27 5.92 10.62
CA ILE A 166 4.61 5.09 9.59
C ILE A 166 3.13 4.81 9.86
N ALA A 167 2.71 4.87 11.13
CA ALA A 167 1.39 4.42 11.56
C ALA A 167 0.48 5.59 11.89
N PHE A 168 -0.74 5.54 11.37
CA PHE A 168 -1.79 6.47 11.78
C PHE A 168 -2.19 6.20 13.25
N ASP A 169 -2.16 7.22 14.11
CA ASP A 169 -2.69 7.14 15.47
C ASP A 169 -3.95 8.00 15.61
N PRO A 170 -5.15 7.40 15.75
CA PRO A 170 -6.39 8.12 15.96
C PRO A 170 -6.37 9.04 17.20
N LYS A 171 -5.51 8.77 18.19
CA LYS A 171 -5.42 9.58 19.40
C LYS A 171 -4.66 10.89 19.20
N THR A 172 -3.77 10.98 18.21
CA THR A 172 -2.95 12.18 17.95
C THR A 172 -3.39 12.93 16.69
N PHE A 173 -4.35 12.38 15.94
CA PHE A 173 -4.89 12.99 14.73
C PHE A 173 -5.29 14.46 14.92
N GLY A 174 -4.76 15.33 14.07
CA GLY A 174 -5.07 16.76 14.06
C GLY A 174 -4.48 17.57 15.21
N GLN A 175 -3.63 16.99 16.06
CA GLN A 175 -3.04 17.70 17.21
C GLN A 175 -1.78 18.49 16.85
N SER A 176 -0.99 18.01 15.89
CA SER A 176 0.22 18.71 15.45
C SER A 176 -0.10 19.84 14.47
N LYS A 177 0.52 21.01 14.67
CA LYS A 177 0.45 22.15 13.75
C LYS A 177 1.66 22.26 12.82
N ASP A 178 2.75 21.59 13.20
CA ASP A 178 4.03 21.55 12.50
C ASP A 178 4.68 20.21 12.84
N TRP A 179 4.51 19.24 11.96
CA TRP A 179 4.91 17.85 12.20
C TRP A 179 6.13 17.47 11.37
N THR A 180 7.11 16.85 12.01
CA THR A 180 8.24 16.21 11.33
C THR A 180 8.31 14.78 11.83
N PRO A 181 8.37 13.77 10.95
CA PRO A 181 8.48 12.40 11.41
C PRO A 181 9.81 12.22 12.17
N PRO A 182 9.86 11.38 13.21
CA PRO A 182 11.12 11.01 13.85
C PRO A 182 12.18 10.59 12.82
N ASN A 183 13.41 11.09 12.99
CA ASN A 183 14.52 10.89 12.05
C ASN A 183 14.25 11.33 10.60
N GLY A 184 13.32 12.27 10.41
CA GLY A 184 13.08 12.92 9.14
C GLY A 184 13.45 14.40 9.13
N THR A 185 13.59 14.93 7.93
CA THR A 185 13.78 16.35 7.64
C THR A 185 12.92 16.75 6.46
N TRP A 186 12.43 18.00 6.46
CA TRP A 186 11.74 18.57 5.32
C TRP A 186 12.77 19.18 4.36
N SER A 187 12.78 18.76 3.11
CA SER A 187 13.72 19.27 2.08
C SER A 187 13.12 19.17 0.69
N ASP A 188 13.61 19.99 -0.23
CA ASP A 188 13.26 19.94 -1.66
C ASP A 188 14.28 19.06 -2.41
N PRO A 189 13.90 17.85 -2.85
CA PRO A 189 14.80 16.94 -3.54
C PRO A 189 14.75 17.07 -5.07
N GLY A 190 13.97 18.00 -5.66
CA GLY A 190 13.79 17.97 -7.11
C GLY A 190 12.89 19.06 -7.69
N ARG A 191 12.34 18.75 -8.86
CA ARG A 191 11.42 19.63 -9.59
C ARG A 191 10.03 18.98 -9.62
N PHE A 192 8.99 19.79 -9.74
CA PHE A 192 7.62 19.28 -9.74
C PHE A 192 7.38 18.22 -10.83
N PHE A 193 7.66 18.56 -12.09
CA PHE A 193 7.61 17.62 -13.23
C PHE A 193 8.97 17.50 -13.90
N ASN A 194 9.36 16.28 -14.27
CA ASN A 194 10.41 16.08 -15.27
C ASN A 194 9.85 16.32 -16.69
N GLU A 195 8.64 15.82 -16.92
CA GLU A 195 7.88 15.97 -18.16
C GLU A 195 6.43 16.42 -17.89
N ALA A 196 5.52 15.45 -17.83
CA ALA A 196 4.11 15.57 -17.49
C ALA A 196 3.78 14.46 -16.50
N ALA A 197 2.63 14.56 -15.83
CA ALA A 197 2.18 13.50 -14.94
C ALA A 197 1.97 12.19 -15.71
N GLU A 198 2.73 11.17 -15.36
CA GLU A 198 2.65 9.83 -15.89
C GLU A 198 2.06 8.86 -14.84
N PHE A 199 1.38 7.82 -15.32
CA PHE A 199 0.67 6.90 -14.42
C PHE A 199 1.62 6.11 -13.52
N PHE A 200 2.87 5.94 -13.94
CA PHE A 200 3.87 5.17 -13.23
C PHE A 200 4.67 6.00 -12.20
N ASP A 201 4.54 7.33 -12.20
CA ASP A 201 5.28 8.19 -11.27
C ASP A 201 4.91 7.90 -9.82
N PRO A 202 3.62 7.81 -9.42
CA PRO A 202 3.30 7.63 -8.01
C PRO A 202 3.75 6.27 -7.51
N ILE A 203 4.72 6.29 -6.57
CA ILE A 203 5.21 5.14 -5.81
C ILE A 203 4.94 5.40 -4.34
N GLN A 204 4.14 4.53 -3.72
CA GLN A 204 3.79 4.61 -2.31
C GLN A 204 5.02 4.44 -1.41
N GLY A 205 5.12 5.21 -0.33
CA GLY A 205 6.17 5.06 0.68
C GLY A 205 5.76 4.27 1.92
N ALA A 206 6.42 4.57 3.03
CA ALA A 206 6.25 3.90 4.32
C ALA A 206 5.01 4.39 5.10
N VAL A 207 3.85 4.55 4.43
CA VAL A 207 2.57 4.90 5.04
C VAL A 207 1.43 4.14 4.34
N ALA A 208 0.38 3.77 5.07
CA ALA A 208 -0.71 2.92 4.60
C ALA A 208 -1.78 3.65 3.76
N ASN A 209 -1.38 4.45 2.77
CA ASN A 209 -2.28 5.30 1.97
C ASN A 209 -2.39 4.88 0.49
N CYS A 210 -2.21 3.58 0.21
CA CYS A 210 -2.35 2.97 -1.11
C CYS A 210 -3.54 3.49 -1.93
N TYR A 211 -4.69 3.72 -1.29
CA TYR A 211 -5.90 4.23 -1.91
C TYR A 211 -5.70 5.58 -2.60
N TYR A 212 -4.89 6.46 -2.02
CA TYR A 212 -4.61 7.78 -2.58
C TYR A 212 -3.57 7.69 -3.71
N ILE A 213 -2.53 6.86 -3.54
CA ILE A 213 -1.48 6.69 -4.55
C ILE A 213 -2.03 5.99 -5.81
N ALA A 214 -2.88 4.97 -5.64
CA ALA A 214 -3.59 4.34 -6.75
C ALA A 214 -4.53 5.33 -7.45
N ALA A 215 -5.17 6.23 -6.70
CA ALA A 215 -6.01 7.30 -7.27
C ALA A 215 -5.19 8.33 -8.06
N LEU A 216 -4.02 8.77 -7.56
CA LEU A 216 -3.12 9.65 -8.32
C LEU A 216 -2.71 9.00 -9.64
N SER A 217 -2.29 7.74 -9.61
CA SER A 217 -1.92 6.97 -10.79
C SER A 217 -3.11 6.82 -11.77
N ALA A 218 -4.32 6.55 -11.27
CA ALA A 218 -5.53 6.46 -12.10
C ALA A 218 -5.89 7.78 -12.77
N VAL A 219 -5.74 8.90 -12.06
CA VAL A 219 -6.02 10.24 -12.58
C VAL A 219 -4.96 10.68 -13.57
N ALA A 220 -3.67 10.49 -13.27
CA ALA A 220 -2.58 10.73 -14.22
C ALA A 220 -2.77 9.89 -15.49
N TRP A 221 -3.20 8.63 -15.33
CA TRP A 221 -3.48 7.75 -16.45
C TRP A 221 -4.63 8.22 -17.32
N ALA A 222 -5.81 8.48 -16.76
CA ALA A 222 -7.03 8.70 -17.54
C ALA A 222 -7.31 10.19 -17.85
N MET A 223 -6.92 11.08 -16.94
CA MET A 223 -7.16 12.53 -16.99
C MET A 223 -5.89 13.31 -16.57
N PRO A 224 -4.75 13.17 -17.28
CA PRO A 224 -3.47 13.76 -16.87
C PRO A 224 -3.53 15.27 -16.64
N TYR A 225 -4.39 15.98 -17.39
CA TYR A 225 -4.64 17.43 -17.24
C TYR A 225 -5.25 17.85 -15.89
N ARG A 226 -5.67 16.92 -15.04
CA ARG A 226 -6.08 17.19 -13.65
C ARG A 226 -4.89 17.27 -12.69
N ILE A 227 -3.74 16.73 -13.08
CA ILE A 227 -2.49 16.87 -12.34
C ILE A 227 -1.75 18.08 -12.93
N THR A 228 -1.64 19.15 -12.14
CA THR A 228 -1.20 20.46 -12.66
C THR A 228 -0.25 21.14 -11.70
N HIS A 229 0.80 21.75 -12.26
CA HIS A 229 1.78 22.54 -11.52
C HIS A 229 1.31 24.00 -11.44
N LEU A 230 0.44 24.31 -10.46
CA LEU A 230 -0.09 25.65 -10.26
C LEU A 230 0.78 26.42 -9.26
N THR A 231 1.86 27.02 -9.76
CA THR A 231 2.82 27.76 -8.92
C THR A 231 2.45 29.22 -8.73
N ARG A 232 2.76 29.76 -7.54
CA ARG A 232 2.70 31.19 -7.27
C ARG A 232 3.92 31.64 -6.46
N ALA A 233 4.49 32.79 -6.81
CA ALA A 233 5.51 33.43 -6.01
C ALA A 233 4.93 33.94 -4.68
N ILE A 234 5.66 33.73 -3.60
CA ILE A 234 5.36 34.22 -2.26
C ILE A 234 6.53 35.05 -1.72
N GLY A 235 6.22 35.91 -0.74
CA GLY A 235 7.18 36.84 -0.15
C GLY A 235 7.39 38.13 -0.96
N GLN A 236 7.91 39.17 -0.30
CA GLN A 236 8.09 40.50 -0.91
C GLN A 236 9.09 40.50 -2.08
N THR A 237 10.08 39.61 -2.04
CA THR A 237 11.13 39.50 -3.06
C THR A 237 10.79 38.50 -4.17
N GLN A 238 9.66 37.78 -4.07
CA GLN A 238 9.22 36.77 -5.05
C GLN A 238 10.26 35.66 -5.31
N GLN A 239 11.11 35.35 -4.32
CA GLN A 239 12.14 34.31 -4.43
C GLN A 239 11.68 32.94 -3.90
N GLN A 240 10.52 32.88 -3.25
CA GLN A 240 9.92 31.67 -2.72
C GLN A 240 8.66 31.35 -3.52
N PHE A 241 8.32 30.07 -3.66
CA PHE A 241 7.17 29.62 -4.45
C PHE A 241 6.34 28.61 -3.65
N THR A 242 5.05 28.60 -3.90
CA THR A 242 4.13 27.55 -3.44
C THR A 242 3.41 26.93 -4.63
N ASN A 243 3.05 25.66 -4.45
CA ASN A 243 2.21 24.88 -5.34
C ASN A 243 0.78 24.86 -4.78
N MET A 244 -0.17 25.24 -5.61
CA MET A 244 -1.59 25.14 -5.29
C MET A 244 -2.16 23.83 -5.81
N ILE A 245 -2.54 22.94 -4.91
CA ILE A 245 -3.21 21.68 -5.24
C ILE A 245 -4.71 21.84 -5.02
N ARG A 246 -5.50 21.47 -6.03
CA ARG A 246 -6.96 21.58 -6.01
C ARG A 246 -7.59 20.25 -5.64
N PHE A 247 -8.45 20.29 -4.63
CA PHE A 247 -9.33 19.19 -4.29
C PHE A 247 -10.77 19.59 -4.58
N TYR A 248 -11.54 18.65 -5.10
CA TYR A 248 -12.89 18.84 -5.58
C TYR A 248 -13.86 18.09 -4.68
N LYS A 249 -15.09 18.58 -4.61
CA LYS A 249 -16.16 17.90 -3.89
C LYS A 249 -16.54 16.63 -4.68
N PRO A 250 -16.45 15.43 -4.11
CA PRO A 250 -16.90 14.22 -4.81
C PRO A 250 -18.38 14.33 -5.23
N ASP A 251 -18.75 13.68 -6.33
CA ASP A 251 -20.12 13.65 -6.87
C ASP A 251 -20.70 15.01 -7.31
N SER A 252 -19.86 16.05 -7.36
CA SER A 252 -20.30 17.42 -7.66
C SER A 252 -20.16 17.82 -9.14
N ASN A 253 -19.63 16.92 -9.97
CA ASN A 253 -19.28 17.21 -11.37
C ASN A 253 -18.24 18.33 -11.51
N GLY A 254 -17.20 18.31 -10.66
CA GLY A 254 -16.06 19.21 -10.78
C GLY A 254 -16.13 20.49 -9.94
N GLN A 255 -17.05 20.60 -8.96
CA GLN A 255 -17.06 21.72 -8.02
C GLN A 255 -15.80 21.68 -7.16
N LEU A 256 -15.03 22.77 -7.18
CA LEU A 256 -13.88 22.96 -6.30
C LEU A 256 -14.33 22.95 -4.83
N ASP A 257 -13.62 22.19 -4.00
CA ASP A 257 -13.85 22.14 -2.55
C ASP A 257 -12.81 23.00 -1.83
N LYS A 258 -11.52 22.69 -2.02
CA LYS A 258 -10.42 23.43 -1.39
C LYS A 258 -9.22 23.57 -2.32
N GLU A 259 -8.52 24.69 -2.15
CA GLU A 259 -7.18 24.92 -2.70
C GLU A 259 -6.20 24.84 -1.54
N ILE A 260 -5.20 23.98 -1.68
CA ILE A 260 -4.19 23.74 -0.64
C ILE A 260 -2.84 24.19 -1.18
N GLU A 261 -2.24 25.16 -0.52
CA GLU A 261 -0.90 25.63 -0.84
C GLU A 261 0.15 24.88 -0.02
N VAL A 262 1.17 24.37 -0.72
CA VAL A 262 2.33 23.68 -0.14
C VAL A 262 3.62 24.08 -0.86
N THR A 263 4.75 24.06 -0.18
CA THR A 263 6.07 24.17 -0.83
C THR A 263 6.53 22.83 -1.42
N ASP A 264 7.64 22.84 -2.17
CA ASP A 264 8.34 21.64 -2.68
C ASP A 264 9.06 20.83 -1.60
N SER A 265 9.10 21.32 -0.36
CA SER A 265 9.73 20.63 0.76
C SER A 265 8.92 19.41 1.19
N VAL A 266 9.50 18.21 1.17
CA VAL A 266 8.84 16.94 1.55
C VAL A 266 9.67 16.17 2.59
N PRO A 267 9.08 15.22 3.34
CA PRO A 267 9.82 14.49 4.36
C PRO A 267 10.81 13.48 3.76
N LEU A 268 12.08 13.68 4.07
CA LEU A 268 13.19 12.79 3.73
C LEU A 268 13.78 12.18 5.00
N SER A 269 14.30 10.97 4.88
CA SER A 269 15.02 10.28 5.95
C SER A 269 16.37 10.97 6.20
N THR A 270 16.65 11.37 7.44
CA THR A 270 17.93 12.00 7.81
C THR A 270 19.12 11.07 7.58
N SER A 271 18.92 9.74 7.67
CA SER A 271 19.98 8.74 7.50
C SER A 271 20.32 8.47 6.04
N SER A 272 19.31 8.38 5.16
CA SER A 272 19.50 7.98 3.77
C SER A 272 19.40 9.13 2.75
N GLY A 273 18.81 10.26 3.14
CA GLY A 273 18.39 11.32 2.22
C GLY A 273 17.26 10.90 1.25
N GLY A 274 16.69 9.70 1.43
CA GLY A 274 15.60 9.17 0.61
C GLY A 274 14.22 9.62 1.10
N PHE A 275 13.22 9.55 0.22
CA PHE A 275 11.82 9.78 0.58
C PHE A 275 11.36 8.77 1.64
N ILE A 276 10.65 9.24 2.65
CA ILE A 276 9.97 8.38 3.64
C ILE A 276 8.61 7.91 3.08
N TYR A 277 7.88 8.83 2.44
CA TYR A 277 6.52 8.62 1.93
C TYR A 277 6.48 8.54 0.41
N CYS A 278 5.39 8.99 -0.22
CA CYS A 278 5.23 8.93 -1.66
C CYS A 278 6.42 9.59 -2.39
N ARG A 279 6.80 9.00 -3.53
CA ARG A 279 7.87 9.50 -4.40
C ARG A 279 7.51 9.28 -5.86
N SER A 280 8.21 9.97 -6.76
CA SER A 280 8.21 9.57 -8.18
C SER A 280 9.03 8.30 -8.39
N SER A 281 8.64 7.51 -9.38
CA SER A 281 9.49 6.45 -9.94
C SER A 281 10.70 7.03 -10.67
N GLU A 282 10.62 8.29 -11.09
CA GLU A 282 11.65 9.03 -11.78
C GLU A 282 12.50 9.87 -10.82
N THR A 283 13.80 9.87 -11.05
CA THR A 283 14.71 10.61 -10.16
C THR A 283 14.58 12.11 -10.39
N GLY A 284 14.47 12.86 -9.29
CA GLY A 284 14.39 14.32 -9.30
C GLY A 284 13.00 14.87 -9.58
N GLU A 285 11.97 14.04 -9.74
CA GLU A 285 10.58 14.47 -9.85
C GLU A 285 9.85 14.32 -8.50
N ILE A 286 9.03 15.32 -8.14
CA ILE A 286 8.41 15.38 -6.80
C ILE A 286 6.89 15.54 -6.80
N TRP A 287 6.20 15.70 -7.93
CA TRP A 287 4.76 15.94 -7.93
C TRP A 287 3.95 14.92 -7.11
N PRO A 288 4.25 13.59 -7.10
CA PRO A 288 3.46 12.66 -6.30
C PRO A 288 3.59 12.93 -4.80
N ALA A 289 4.80 13.30 -4.34
CA ALA A 289 5.08 13.64 -2.95
C ALA A 289 4.43 14.97 -2.55
N VAL A 290 4.44 15.96 -3.44
CA VAL A 290 3.79 17.26 -3.21
C VAL A 290 2.26 17.12 -3.14
N TYR A 291 1.67 16.28 -4.00
CA TYR A 291 0.23 15.96 -3.93
C TYR A 291 -0.14 15.23 -2.63
N GLU A 292 0.66 14.24 -2.20
CA GLU A 292 0.47 13.56 -0.91
C GLU A 292 0.57 14.53 0.28
N LYS A 293 1.56 15.41 0.28
CA LYS A 293 1.70 16.47 1.29
C LYS A 293 0.48 17.38 1.34
N ALA A 294 0.00 17.86 0.19
CA ALA A 294 -1.21 18.68 0.13
C ALA A 294 -2.45 17.90 0.62
N TYR A 295 -2.51 16.61 0.36
CA TYR A 295 -3.58 15.75 0.85
C TYR A 295 -3.54 15.55 2.37
N ALA A 296 -2.35 15.35 2.94
CA ALA A 296 -2.16 15.31 4.39
C ALA A 296 -2.56 16.63 5.05
N LYS A 297 -2.21 17.77 4.43
CA LYS A 297 -2.65 19.11 4.89
C LYS A 297 -4.17 19.27 4.82
N LEU A 298 -4.83 18.78 3.77
CA LEU A 298 -6.29 18.74 3.66
C LEU A 298 -6.92 17.93 4.79
N LYS A 299 -6.37 16.74 5.09
CA LYS A 299 -6.87 15.81 6.11
C LYS A 299 -6.70 16.33 7.54
N THR A 300 -5.52 16.85 7.85
CA THR A 300 -5.18 17.36 9.18
C THR A 300 -5.78 18.75 9.44
N GLY A 301 -6.08 19.52 8.39
CA GLY A 301 -6.67 20.85 8.50
C GLY A 301 -5.69 21.93 9.00
N ILE A 302 -4.39 21.65 8.99
CA ILE A 302 -3.38 22.62 9.44
C ILE A 302 -3.18 23.75 8.41
N SER A 303 -2.74 24.91 8.88
CA SER A 303 -2.34 26.02 8.01
C SER A 303 -0.87 25.94 7.58
N GLY A 304 -0.01 25.31 8.39
CA GLY A 304 1.42 25.15 8.15
C GLY A 304 1.76 24.31 6.92
N ASP A 305 3.05 24.25 6.59
CA ASP A 305 3.55 23.51 5.44
C ASP A 305 3.96 22.07 5.77
N HIS A 306 4.02 21.71 7.05
CA HIS A 306 4.47 20.39 7.51
C HIS A 306 3.33 19.61 8.18
N PRO A 307 2.40 19.05 7.39
CA PRO A 307 1.33 18.21 7.92
C PRO A 307 1.85 16.84 8.35
N ASP A 308 1.12 16.21 9.26
CA ASP A 308 1.32 14.79 9.56
C ASP A 308 0.89 13.94 8.36
N ILE A 309 1.86 13.31 7.70
CA ILE A 309 1.60 12.46 6.52
C ILE A 309 0.91 11.15 6.93
N THR A 310 1.16 10.64 8.15
CA THR A 310 0.55 9.38 8.64
C THR A 310 -0.97 9.48 8.75
N ALA A 311 -1.50 10.70 8.89
CA ALA A 311 -2.93 10.99 8.86
C ALA A 311 -3.64 10.62 7.54
N THR A 312 -2.88 10.30 6.50
CA THR A 312 -3.41 9.77 5.24
C THR A 312 -3.55 8.24 5.24
N GLY A 313 -3.02 7.53 6.24
CA GLY A 313 -3.10 6.08 6.34
C GLY A 313 -4.53 5.62 6.63
N TRP A 314 -5.10 4.81 5.74
CA TRP A 314 -6.51 4.35 5.69
C TRP A 314 -7.49 5.25 4.93
N GLY A 315 -8.13 4.68 3.91
CA GLY A 315 -9.15 5.39 3.13
C GLY A 315 -9.64 4.64 1.88
N ASP A 316 -10.56 5.28 1.16
CA ASP A 316 -11.28 4.74 0.00
C ASP A 316 -10.70 5.31 -1.30
N CYS A 317 -10.29 4.43 -2.22
CA CYS A 317 -9.65 4.81 -3.48
C CYS A 317 -10.60 5.46 -4.48
N VAL A 318 -11.88 5.07 -4.48
CA VAL A 318 -12.92 5.67 -5.33
C VAL A 318 -13.26 7.06 -4.80
N TRP A 319 -13.33 7.24 -3.47
CA TRP A 319 -13.46 8.56 -2.85
C TRP A 319 -12.28 9.46 -3.21
N ALA A 320 -11.04 9.00 -3.01
CA ALA A 320 -9.84 9.77 -3.34
C ALA A 320 -9.78 10.16 -4.81
N THR A 321 -10.14 9.24 -5.71
CA THR A 321 -10.23 9.50 -7.16
C THR A 321 -11.22 10.61 -7.47
N ALA A 322 -12.41 10.59 -6.86
CA ALA A 322 -13.40 11.65 -7.02
C ALA A 322 -12.97 12.97 -6.35
N GLN A 323 -12.19 12.93 -5.27
CA GLN A 323 -11.69 14.13 -4.61
C GLN A 323 -10.60 14.84 -5.45
N LEU A 324 -9.88 14.11 -6.29
CA LEU A 324 -8.91 14.66 -7.25
C LEU A 324 -9.56 15.24 -8.51
N THR A 325 -10.79 14.85 -8.84
CA THR A 325 -11.42 15.15 -10.14
C THR A 325 -12.77 15.87 -10.06
N GLY A 326 -13.46 15.75 -8.94
CA GLY A 326 -14.86 16.13 -8.73
C GLY A 326 -15.86 15.21 -9.45
N GLY A 327 -15.39 14.07 -9.97
CA GLY A 327 -16.20 13.11 -10.70
C GLY A 327 -17.26 12.42 -9.83
N LYS A 328 -18.22 11.79 -10.49
CA LYS A 328 -19.23 10.96 -9.83
C LYS A 328 -18.64 9.59 -9.51
N ARG A 329 -18.84 9.14 -8.27
CA ARG A 329 -18.36 7.84 -7.79
C ARG A 329 -19.30 6.71 -8.19
N PHE A 330 -18.71 5.61 -8.60
CA PHE A 330 -19.40 4.36 -8.87
C PHE A 330 -18.64 3.23 -8.20
N TYR A 331 -19.35 2.41 -7.41
CA TYR A 331 -18.79 1.24 -6.73
C TYR A 331 -19.44 -0.02 -7.29
N TYR A 332 -18.61 -1.03 -7.53
CA TYR A 332 -19.00 -2.29 -8.16
C TYR A 332 -18.43 -3.48 -7.39
N GLY A 333 -19.10 -3.91 -6.32
CA GLY A 333 -18.66 -5.07 -5.55
C GLY A 333 -18.61 -6.34 -6.42
N THR A 334 -17.45 -6.96 -6.57
CA THR A 334 -17.23 -8.13 -7.44
C THR A 334 -18.11 -9.35 -7.13
N PRO A 335 -18.61 -9.61 -5.89
CA PRO A 335 -19.53 -10.72 -5.65
C PRO A 335 -20.78 -10.66 -6.53
N SER A 336 -21.27 -9.45 -6.79
CA SER A 336 -22.52 -9.20 -7.53
C SER A 336 -22.40 -9.29 -9.05
N TYR A 337 -21.21 -9.52 -9.60
CA TYR A 337 -20.96 -9.53 -11.05
C TYR A 337 -20.22 -10.78 -11.50
N SER A 338 -20.54 -11.29 -12.67
CA SER A 338 -19.71 -12.29 -13.34
C SER A 338 -18.36 -11.70 -13.79
N ALA A 339 -17.36 -12.56 -14.01
CA ALA A 339 -16.07 -12.15 -14.57
C ALA A 339 -16.23 -11.41 -15.92
N ASP A 340 -17.18 -11.86 -16.73
CA ASP A 340 -17.50 -11.24 -18.02
C ASP A 340 -18.12 -9.85 -17.89
N GLU A 341 -19.00 -9.64 -16.90
CA GLU A 341 -19.57 -8.33 -16.61
C GLU A 341 -18.52 -7.36 -16.08
N LEU A 342 -17.62 -7.81 -15.19
CA LEU A 342 -16.51 -7.00 -14.70
C LEU A 342 -15.56 -6.56 -15.83
N TRP A 343 -15.20 -7.49 -16.72
CA TRP A 343 -14.39 -7.15 -17.89
C TRP A 343 -15.10 -6.17 -18.82
N ASN A 344 -16.40 -6.38 -19.09
CA ASN A 344 -17.21 -5.47 -19.89
C ASN A 344 -17.39 -4.09 -19.24
N LEU A 345 -17.42 -4.01 -17.90
CA LEU A 345 -17.46 -2.74 -17.17
C LEU A 345 -16.20 -1.92 -17.43
N VAL A 346 -15.02 -2.53 -17.36
CA VAL A 346 -13.74 -1.85 -17.69
C VAL A 346 -13.77 -1.40 -19.16
N ARG A 347 -14.25 -2.24 -20.07
CA ARG A 347 -14.39 -1.90 -21.49
C ARG A 347 -15.31 -0.73 -21.75
N ALA A 348 -16.46 -0.67 -21.08
CA ALA A 348 -17.42 0.42 -21.22
C ALA A 348 -16.84 1.77 -20.76
N ASN A 349 -15.81 1.75 -19.92
CA ASN A 349 -15.07 2.91 -19.43
C ASN A 349 -13.70 3.08 -20.10
N SER A 350 -13.50 2.43 -21.25
CA SER A 350 -12.26 2.45 -22.01
C SER A 350 -12.45 2.84 -23.47
N LEU A 351 -11.44 3.51 -24.05
CA LEU A 351 -11.30 3.75 -25.47
C LEU A 351 -10.09 2.95 -25.96
N SER A 352 -10.28 2.03 -26.92
CA SER A 352 -9.19 1.26 -27.53
C SER A 352 -8.20 0.70 -26.49
N TYR A 353 -8.75 -0.08 -25.54
CA TYR A 353 -8.08 -0.75 -24.42
C TYR A 353 -7.76 0.09 -23.18
N ARG A 354 -7.59 1.42 -23.32
CA ARG A 354 -7.25 2.34 -22.22
C ARG A 354 -8.47 2.91 -21.52
N THR A 355 -8.50 2.92 -20.19
CA THR A 355 -9.53 3.61 -19.42
C THR A 355 -9.49 5.14 -19.65
N PHE A 356 -10.64 5.76 -19.92
CA PHE A 356 -10.78 7.22 -19.99
C PHE A 356 -11.45 7.83 -18.75
N ASN A 357 -12.17 7.01 -17.98
CA ASN A 357 -12.57 7.35 -16.62
C ASN A 357 -11.49 6.81 -15.67
N PRO A 358 -10.97 7.61 -14.71
CA PRO A 358 -10.09 7.10 -13.67
C PRO A 358 -10.78 5.96 -12.92
N MET A 359 -10.10 4.81 -12.84
CA MET A 359 -10.62 3.61 -12.20
C MET A 359 -9.59 3.04 -11.23
N THR A 360 -10.07 2.62 -10.07
CA THR A 360 -9.30 1.90 -9.05
C THR A 360 -10.06 0.62 -8.69
N ALA A 361 -9.35 -0.38 -8.20
CA ALA A 361 -9.90 -1.62 -7.68
C ALA A 361 -9.32 -1.88 -6.31
N TRP A 362 -10.05 -2.57 -5.44
CA TRP A 362 -9.56 -2.95 -4.11
C TRP A 362 -9.75 -4.42 -3.84
N THR A 363 -8.82 -4.99 -3.09
CA THR A 363 -8.89 -6.36 -2.63
C THR A 363 -9.75 -6.48 -1.37
N TYR A 364 -10.18 -7.70 -1.05
CA TYR A 364 -10.81 -7.96 0.25
C TYR A 364 -9.85 -7.58 1.39
N SER A 365 -10.41 -7.11 2.52
CA SER A 365 -9.62 -6.75 3.71
C SER A 365 -8.70 -7.89 4.15
N SER A 366 -9.15 -9.13 4.05
CA SER A 366 -8.38 -10.34 4.32
C SER A 366 -8.82 -11.45 3.36
N GLY A 367 -7.99 -12.46 3.16
CA GLY A 367 -8.36 -13.64 2.36
C GLY A 367 -9.63 -14.30 2.87
N GLU A 368 -9.85 -14.27 4.20
CA GLU A 368 -11.05 -14.84 4.86
C GLU A 368 -12.35 -14.15 4.46
N ALA A 369 -12.30 -12.89 4.02
CA ALA A 369 -13.48 -12.14 3.58
C ALA A 369 -13.89 -12.45 2.13
N SER A 370 -13.03 -13.12 1.35
CA SER A 370 -13.37 -13.60 0.01
C SER A 370 -14.25 -14.85 0.10
N GLU A 371 -15.23 -14.98 -0.80
CA GLU A 371 -16.07 -16.18 -0.92
C GLU A 371 -15.26 -17.48 -1.06
N LYS A 372 -14.07 -17.39 -1.67
CA LYS A 372 -13.18 -18.53 -1.89
C LYS A 372 -12.06 -18.68 -0.85
N LYS A 373 -12.04 -17.83 0.19
CA LYS A 373 -10.99 -17.82 1.23
C LYS A 373 -9.58 -17.84 0.64
N VAL A 374 -9.31 -16.87 -0.22
CA VAL A 374 -8.09 -16.82 -1.03
C VAL A 374 -6.83 -16.68 -0.17
N VAL A 375 -5.72 -17.20 -0.66
CA VAL A 375 -4.39 -17.00 -0.08
C VAL A 375 -3.66 -15.98 -0.96
N TYR A 376 -3.43 -14.79 -0.43
CA TYR A 376 -2.88 -13.67 -1.19
C TYR A 376 -1.42 -13.86 -1.60
N SER A 377 -0.61 -14.49 -0.75
CA SER A 377 0.79 -14.81 -1.03
C SER A 377 0.97 -15.75 -2.22
N ASP A 378 0.07 -16.74 -2.40
CA ASP A 378 0.10 -17.67 -3.54
C ASP A 378 -0.11 -16.96 -4.89
N ALA A 379 -0.85 -15.85 -4.88
CA ALA A 379 -1.17 -15.06 -6.07
C ALA A 379 -0.25 -13.85 -6.27
N ASN A 380 0.64 -13.57 -5.31
CA ASN A 380 1.42 -12.32 -5.22
C ASN A 380 0.53 -11.06 -5.34
N VAL A 381 -0.64 -11.12 -4.70
CA VAL A 381 -1.59 -9.99 -4.56
C VAL A 381 -1.64 -9.62 -3.09
N VAL A 382 -2.06 -8.40 -2.74
CA VAL A 382 -2.03 -7.89 -1.38
C VAL A 382 -3.44 -7.65 -0.86
N ALA A 383 -3.76 -8.10 0.36
CA ALA A 383 -5.04 -7.85 1.01
C ALA A 383 -5.17 -6.39 1.50
N SER A 384 -6.41 -5.90 1.59
CA SER A 384 -6.73 -4.51 1.97
C SER A 384 -5.91 -3.47 1.20
N HIS A 385 -5.73 -3.68 -0.11
CA HIS A 385 -4.89 -2.86 -0.96
C HIS A 385 -5.65 -2.34 -2.17
N CYS A 386 -5.31 -1.13 -2.59
CA CYS A 386 -5.87 -0.50 -3.79
C CYS A 386 -4.90 -0.59 -4.96
N TYR A 387 -5.44 -0.93 -6.12
CA TYR A 387 -4.75 -0.99 -7.40
C TYR A 387 -5.38 0.01 -8.38
N THR A 388 -4.57 0.51 -9.30
CA THR A 388 -5.06 1.31 -10.43
C THR A 388 -5.55 0.38 -11.53
N VAL A 389 -6.71 0.64 -12.14
CA VAL A 389 -7.18 -0.06 -13.34
C VAL A 389 -6.79 0.76 -14.56
N LEU A 390 -5.89 0.24 -15.39
CA LEU A 390 -5.36 0.94 -16.57
C LEU A 390 -6.17 0.63 -17.83
N GLY A 391 -6.82 -0.53 -17.89
CA GLY A 391 -7.46 -0.98 -19.10
C GLY A 391 -7.80 -2.45 -19.13
N TRP A 392 -7.97 -2.95 -20.34
CA TRP A 392 -8.33 -4.34 -20.59
C TRP A 392 -7.56 -4.89 -21.78
N ALA A 393 -7.44 -6.21 -21.87
CA ALA A 393 -6.92 -6.90 -23.04
C ALA A 393 -7.75 -8.13 -23.37
N TYR A 394 -7.68 -8.55 -24.65
CA TYR A 394 -8.20 -9.83 -25.12
C TYR A 394 -7.12 -10.55 -25.91
N ARG A 395 -6.73 -11.74 -25.44
CA ARG A 395 -5.63 -12.54 -26.00
C ARG A 395 -5.96 -14.01 -25.85
N ASN A 396 -5.82 -14.78 -26.93
CA ASN A 396 -6.02 -16.24 -26.94
C ASN A 396 -7.35 -16.65 -26.27
N ASP A 397 -8.43 -15.98 -26.69
CA ASP A 397 -9.79 -16.14 -26.18
C ASP A 397 -10.00 -15.86 -24.68
N ARG A 398 -9.01 -15.26 -24.01
CA ARG A 398 -9.04 -14.88 -22.61
C ARG A 398 -9.19 -13.37 -22.43
N LYS A 399 -9.92 -12.99 -21.38
CA LYS A 399 -10.29 -11.62 -21.03
C LYS A 399 -9.46 -11.16 -19.83
N TYR A 400 -8.67 -10.12 -20.02
CA TYR A 400 -7.76 -9.61 -18.98
C TYR A 400 -8.14 -8.19 -18.55
N ILE A 401 -7.91 -7.89 -17.28
CA ILE A 401 -7.93 -6.54 -16.71
C ILE A 401 -6.48 -6.15 -16.40
N ILE A 402 -6.07 -4.97 -16.86
CA ILE A 402 -4.72 -4.43 -16.69
C ILE A 402 -4.73 -3.55 -15.44
N LEU A 403 -3.86 -3.87 -14.50
CA LEU A 403 -3.78 -3.28 -13.17
C LEU A 403 -2.38 -2.76 -12.89
N ARG A 404 -2.28 -1.82 -11.95
CA ARG A 404 -1.00 -1.39 -11.39
C ARG A 404 -1.05 -1.37 -9.86
N ASN A 405 -0.07 -2.02 -9.24
CA ASN A 405 0.22 -1.90 -7.83
C ASN A 405 0.92 -0.55 -7.56
N PRO A 406 0.39 0.32 -6.69
CA PRO A 406 0.99 1.63 -6.39
C PRO A 406 2.36 1.54 -5.70
N TRP A 407 2.82 0.35 -5.32
CA TRP A 407 4.20 0.13 -4.84
C TRP A 407 5.24 0.18 -5.97
N GLY A 408 4.80 0.10 -7.23
CA GLY A 408 5.68 -0.05 -8.38
C GLY A 408 6.44 -1.39 -8.40
N ASN A 409 5.86 -2.41 -7.76
CA ASN A 409 6.40 -3.76 -7.62
C ASN A 409 5.25 -4.70 -7.17
N THR A 410 5.53 -5.99 -6.97
CA THR A 410 4.60 -7.02 -6.50
C THR A 410 3.43 -7.17 -7.47
N GLU A 411 3.76 -7.61 -8.69
CA GLU A 411 2.80 -8.01 -9.72
C GLU A 411 2.15 -9.35 -9.38
N ALA A 412 0.85 -9.49 -9.65
CA ALA A 412 0.18 -10.77 -9.49
C ALA A 412 0.86 -11.85 -10.35
N THR A 413 0.86 -13.10 -9.87
CA THR A 413 1.44 -14.27 -10.55
C THR A 413 0.37 -15.26 -11.04
N VAL A 414 -0.90 -15.02 -10.70
CA VAL A 414 -2.03 -15.91 -11.03
C VAL A 414 -2.74 -15.51 -12.31
N GLN A 415 -2.86 -16.46 -13.26
CA GLN A 415 -3.60 -16.28 -14.53
C GLN A 415 -3.20 -14.98 -15.26
N THR A 416 -1.88 -14.75 -15.35
CA THR A 416 -1.32 -13.50 -15.87
C THR A 416 -1.16 -13.52 -17.38
N LEU A 417 -1.11 -12.32 -17.97
CA LEU A 417 -0.66 -12.12 -19.34
C LEU A 417 0.80 -11.67 -19.36
N ASN A 418 1.72 -12.58 -19.68
CA ASN A 418 3.15 -12.28 -19.78
C ASN A 418 3.52 -11.79 -21.18
N SER A 419 3.09 -10.58 -21.55
CA SER A 419 3.39 -9.98 -22.86
C SER A 419 3.25 -8.47 -22.83
N SER A 420 3.73 -7.78 -23.88
CA SER A 420 3.42 -6.36 -24.05
C SER A 420 1.97 -6.17 -24.53
N VAL A 421 1.29 -5.20 -23.91
CA VAL A 421 -0.01 -4.71 -24.35
C VAL A 421 0.14 -3.34 -24.99
N TRP A 422 -0.75 -3.03 -25.93
CA TRP A 422 -0.74 -1.76 -26.67
C TRP A 422 -2.06 -1.05 -26.42
N LEU A 423 -2.00 0.12 -25.79
CA LEU A 423 -3.16 0.90 -25.40
C LEU A 423 -3.16 2.20 -26.19
N TYR A 424 -4.25 2.49 -26.89
CA TYR A 424 -4.31 3.70 -27.71
C TYR A 424 -4.47 4.94 -26.82
N ASP A 425 -3.49 5.82 -26.89
CA ASP A 425 -3.42 7.06 -26.12
C ASP A 425 -3.52 8.24 -27.07
N ILE A 426 -4.77 8.72 -27.26
CA ILE A 426 -5.19 9.88 -28.06
C ILE A 426 -4.83 9.79 -29.56
N SER A 427 -3.56 9.72 -29.92
CA SER A 427 -3.02 9.73 -31.27
C SER A 427 -2.00 8.63 -31.56
N TRP A 428 -1.56 7.87 -30.56
CA TRP A 428 -0.53 6.85 -30.72
C TRP A 428 -0.80 5.61 -29.86
N TRP A 429 -0.14 4.49 -30.17
CA TRP A 429 -0.25 3.25 -29.39
C TRP A 429 0.86 3.17 -28.37
N ARG A 430 0.50 3.28 -27.09
CA ARG A 430 1.42 3.18 -25.96
C ARG A 430 1.70 1.71 -25.64
N PRO A 431 2.95 1.24 -25.76
CA PRO A 431 3.32 -0.09 -25.27
C PRO A 431 3.45 -0.08 -23.75
N ILE A 432 2.91 -1.10 -23.09
CA ILE A 432 3.18 -1.40 -21.69
C ILE A 432 3.75 -2.81 -21.63
N ASN A 433 4.96 -2.96 -21.09
CA ASN A 433 5.63 -4.24 -20.97
C ASN A 433 5.30 -4.92 -19.64
N LEU A 434 4.34 -5.84 -19.65
CA LEU A 434 3.90 -6.58 -18.44
C LEU A 434 4.92 -7.61 -17.94
N THR A 435 6.12 -7.68 -18.53
CA THR A 435 7.22 -8.57 -18.08
C THR A 435 8.24 -7.87 -17.18
N VAL A 436 8.14 -6.53 -17.08
CA VAL A 436 9.03 -5.73 -16.22
C VAL A 436 8.39 -5.57 -14.86
N ILE A 437 9.21 -5.60 -13.81
CA ILE A 437 8.78 -5.31 -12.45
C ILE A 437 8.70 -3.79 -12.26
N ASP A 438 7.49 -3.25 -12.39
CA ASP A 438 7.14 -1.83 -12.23
C ASP A 438 5.76 -1.62 -11.57
N GLY A 439 5.17 -2.68 -11.04
CA GLY A 439 3.84 -2.77 -10.46
C GLY A 439 2.74 -3.09 -11.47
N THR A 440 3.01 -3.05 -12.78
CA THR A 440 1.99 -3.20 -13.82
C THR A 440 1.85 -4.65 -14.29
N PHE A 441 0.63 -5.16 -14.27
CA PHE A 441 0.35 -6.53 -14.69
C PHE A 441 -1.06 -6.64 -15.28
N ALA A 442 -1.37 -7.80 -15.87
CA ALA A 442 -2.74 -8.09 -16.27
C ALA A 442 -3.11 -9.49 -15.83
N ILE A 443 -4.31 -9.63 -15.25
CA ILE A 443 -4.88 -10.90 -14.80
C ILE A 443 -6.17 -11.20 -15.53
N GLU A 444 -6.49 -12.48 -15.71
CA GLU A 444 -7.80 -12.89 -16.23
C GLU A 444 -8.93 -12.36 -15.34
N ALA A 445 -10.06 -12.00 -15.94
CA ALA A 445 -11.20 -11.46 -15.21
C ALA A 445 -11.77 -12.45 -14.16
N SER A 446 -11.55 -13.75 -14.35
CA SER A 446 -11.83 -14.81 -13.37
C SER A 446 -10.97 -14.71 -12.11
N ALA A 447 -9.69 -14.42 -12.28
CA ALA A 447 -8.78 -14.16 -11.17
C ALA A 447 -9.12 -12.83 -10.49
N PHE A 448 -9.39 -11.77 -11.27
CA PHE A 448 -9.86 -10.50 -10.71
C PHE A 448 -11.09 -10.69 -9.81
N LYS A 449 -12.14 -11.36 -10.28
CA LYS A 449 -13.33 -11.67 -9.47
C LYS A 449 -13.03 -12.44 -8.18
N THR A 450 -11.98 -13.26 -8.19
CA THR A 450 -11.64 -14.13 -7.04
C THR A 450 -10.89 -13.37 -5.94
N TYR A 451 -9.98 -12.46 -6.31
CA TYR A 451 -9.08 -11.78 -5.37
C TYR A 451 -9.50 -10.34 -5.04
N PHE A 452 -10.26 -9.67 -5.92
CA PHE A 452 -10.69 -8.29 -5.74
C PHE A 452 -12.11 -8.23 -5.20
N ALA A 453 -12.36 -7.31 -4.27
CA ALA A 453 -13.67 -7.08 -3.66
C ALA A 453 -14.52 -6.07 -4.44
N GLY A 454 -13.89 -5.16 -5.19
CA GLY A 454 -14.59 -4.22 -6.07
C GLY A 454 -13.69 -3.36 -6.93
#